data_AF-A0A3P6BNI4-F1
#
_entry.id   AF-A0A3P6BNI4-F1
#
_cell.length_a   1.000
_cell.length_b   1.000
_cell.length_c   1.000
_cell.angle_alpha   90.00
_cell.angle_beta   90.00
_cell.angle_gamma   90.00
#
_symmetry.space_group_name_H-M   'P 1'
#
loop_
_entity.id
_entity.type
_entity.pdbx_description
1 polymer ?
#
loop_
_entity_poly.entity_id
_entity_poly.type
_entity_poly.pdbx_seq_one_letter_code
_entity_poly.pdbx_strand_id
1 'polypeptide(L)'
;MQNQNDTVKDDAELAASISAEQWGCCSVEEPSFQDDEAAKVPYVGDKEPMSSLAAEYQAGSPILLEKIKVLDSQYVAIRRTRGDGNCFFRSFMFSYLEHILESQDGAEVDRIKVNVEKCRKNLQNLGYTDFTFEDFFALFLEQLDDILQGGEESISYDELVNRSRDQSVSDYIVMFFRFVTAGEIKTRAEFFEPFITGLSNTTVDQFCKTSVEPMGEESDHIHITALSDALGVAIRVVYLDRSSCDTGGGVTVNHHDFVPVGSGTNEKEEASSAAPFITLLYRPGHYDILYPKVINT
;
A
#
# COMPACT_ATOMS: atom_id res chain seq x y z
N MET A 1 18.87 -15.87 -77.34
CA MET A 1 18.24 -14.55 -77.47
C MET A 1 17.87 -14.11 -76.07
N GLN A 2 18.33 -12.91 -75.68
CA GLN A 2 17.83 -11.96 -74.66
C GLN A 2 17.25 -12.51 -73.33
N ASN A 3 17.77 -12.14 -72.16
CA ASN A 3 17.50 -10.87 -71.40
C ASN A 3 15.99 -10.67 -71.12
N GLN A 4 15.48 -10.25 -69.95
CA GLN A 4 15.96 -9.83 -68.61
C GLN A 4 14.70 -9.89 -67.67
N ASN A 5 14.67 -9.65 -66.35
CA ASN A 5 15.61 -9.14 -65.35
C ASN A 5 15.27 -9.75 -63.96
N ASP A 6 16.05 -9.51 -62.91
CA ASP A 6 15.60 -9.70 -61.51
C ASP A 6 14.47 -8.74 -61.14
N THR A 7 13.52 -9.19 -60.31
CA THR A 7 12.96 -8.35 -59.23
C THR A 7 12.41 -9.24 -58.09
N VAL A 8 13.19 -9.39 -57.02
CA VAL A 8 12.67 -9.78 -55.69
C VAL A 8 12.29 -8.48 -54.97
N LYS A 9 10.99 -8.20 -54.90
CA LYS A 9 10.30 -7.05 -54.25
C LYS A 9 8.84 -7.49 -54.02
N ASP A 10 8.14 -7.17 -52.94
CA ASP A 10 8.52 -6.50 -51.69
C ASP A 10 7.61 -7.04 -50.57
N ASP A 11 8.03 -8.10 -49.85
CA ASP A 11 7.31 -8.58 -48.65
C ASP A 11 7.44 -7.60 -47.45
N ALA A 12 8.19 -6.50 -47.62
CA ALA A 12 8.34 -5.43 -46.65
C ALA A 12 7.18 -4.40 -46.68
N GLU A 13 6.41 -4.31 -47.77
CA GLU A 13 5.41 -3.24 -47.93
C GLU A 13 4.03 -3.60 -47.35
N LEU A 14 3.73 -4.90 -47.14
CA LEU A 14 2.49 -5.34 -46.46
C LEU A 14 2.61 -5.35 -44.93
N ALA A 15 3.83 -5.30 -44.39
CA ALA A 15 4.09 -5.19 -42.95
C ALA A 15 4.06 -3.72 -42.44
N ALA A 16 4.13 -2.75 -43.36
CA ALA A 16 4.22 -1.32 -43.04
C ALA A 16 2.86 -0.62 -42.84
N SER A 17 1.73 -1.30 -43.08
CA SER A 17 0.38 -0.74 -43.02
C SER A 17 -0.41 -1.11 -41.75
N ILE A 18 0.19 -1.82 -40.79
CA ILE A 18 -0.46 -2.28 -39.54
C ILE A 18 0.08 -1.55 -38.29
N SER A 19 1.12 -0.72 -38.40
CA SER A 19 1.84 -0.14 -37.26
C SER A 19 1.57 1.35 -36.97
N ALA A 20 0.55 1.98 -37.57
CA ALA A 20 0.34 3.43 -37.48
C ALA A 20 -0.94 3.91 -36.77
N GLU A 21 -1.90 3.03 -36.43
CA GLU A 21 -3.23 3.46 -35.95
C GLU A 21 -3.59 2.98 -34.52
N GLN A 22 -2.65 2.39 -33.77
CA GLN A 22 -2.88 1.89 -32.40
C GLN A 22 -2.15 2.71 -31.29
N TRP A 23 -2.06 4.03 -31.45
CA TRP A 23 -1.71 4.97 -30.36
C TRP A 23 -2.67 6.17 -30.26
N GLY A 24 -3.87 6.04 -30.84
CA GLY A 24 -4.98 6.97 -30.60
C GLY A 24 -5.77 6.58 -29.36
N CYS A 25 -6.00 7.54 -28.47
CA CYS A 25 -6.85 7.44 -27.27
C CYS A 25 -6.28 6.60 -26.11
N CYS A 26 -5.33 7.19 -25.37
CA CYS A 26 -5.53 7.21 -23.92
C CYS A 26 -6.88 7.92 -23.69
N SER A 27 -7.91 7.16 -23.35
CA SER A 27 -9.12 7.73 -22.76
C SER A 27 -8.71 8.34 -21.43
N VAL A 28 -8.53 9.66 -21.41
CA VAL A 28 -8.62 10.43 -20.17
C VAL A 28 -10.07 10.25 -19.73
N GLU A 29 -10.31 9.28 -18.85
CA GLU A 29 -11.60 9.16 -18.19
C GLU A 29 -11.83 10.47 -17.44
N GLU A 30 -12.94 11.14 -17.72
CA GLU A 30 -13.27 12.36 -16.98
C GLU A 30 -13.42 11.95 -15.50
N PRO A 31 -12.72 12.65 -14.56
CA PRO A 31 -12.76 12.30 -13.15
C PRO A 31 -14.21 12.24 -12.68
N SER A 32 -14.54 11.20 -11.93
CA SER A 32 -15.90 11.04 -11.43
C SER A 32 -16.22 12.13 -10.41
N PHE A 33 -17.51 12.38 -10.17
CA PHE A 33 -17.93 13.30 -9.11
C PHE A 33 -17.41 12.90 -7.71
N GLN A 34 -16.96 11.66 -7.51
CA GLN A 34 -16.33 11.20 -6.27
C GLN A 34 -14.85 11.61 -6.20
N ASP A 35 -14.14 11.60 -7.34
CA ASP A 35 -12.74 12.04 -7.43
C ASP A 35 -12.61 13.55 -7.19
N ASP A 36 -13.54 14.35 -7.74
CA ASP A 36 -13.65 15.79 -7.52
C ASP A 36 -13.94 16.17 -6.05
N GLU A 37 -14.67 15.32 -5.31
CA GLU A 37 -14.89 15.49 -3.87
C GLU A 37 -13.67 15.06 -3.07
N ALA A 38 -13.04 13.92 -3.42
CA ALA A 38 -11.84 13.40 -2.78
C ALA A 38 -10.64 14.35 -2.92
N ALA A 39 -10.48 15.01 -4.07
CA ALA A 39 -9.44 15.98 -4.34
C ALA A 39 -9.40 17.16 -3.33
N LYS A 40 -10.53 17.48 -2.69
CA LYS A 40 -10.65 18.56 -1.68
C LYS A 40 -10.06 18.17 -0.32
N VAL A 41 -9.89 16.87 -0.06
CA VAL A 41 -9.32 16.33 1.18
C VAL A 41 -7.82 16.08 0.96
N PRO A 42 -6.91 16.47 1.86
CA PRO A 42 -5.49 16.14 1.70
C PRO A 42 -5.27 14.63 1.66
N TYR A 43 -4.24 14.18 0.93
CA TYR A 43 -3.88 12.77 0.83
C TYR A 43 -3.71 12.06 2.17
N VAL A 44 -3.19 12.79 3.15
CA VAL A 44 -3.02 12.41 4.55
C VAL A 44 -3.59 13.53 5.44
N GLY A 45 -4.59 13.22 6.25
CA GLY A 45 -5.24 14.16 7.18
C GLY A 45 -4.38 14.54 8.38
N ASP A 46 -4.93 15.34 9.28
CA ASP A 46 -4.31 15.63 10.58
C ASP A 46 -4.62 14.52 11.61
N LYS A 47 -3.87 14.47 12.71
CA LYS A 47 -4.17 13.60 13.88
C LYS A 47 -5.45 14.13 14.54
N GLU A 48 -6.49 13.31 14.62
CA GLU A 48 -7.80 13.67 15.17
C GLU A 48 -8.22 12.77 16.34
N PRO A 49 -8.99 13.28 17.33
CA PRO A 49 -9.48 12.45 18.42
C PRO A 49 -10.49 11.41 17.92
N MET A 50 -10.53 10.24 18.56
CA MET A 50 -11.47 9.14 18.24
C MET A 50 -12.95 9.55 18.29
N SER A 51 -13.28 10.64 19.00
CA SER A 51 -14.61 11.25 18.99
C SER A 51 -15.06 11.76 17.61
N SER A 52 -14.14 12.09 16.70
CA SER A 52 -14.49 12.48 15.32
C SER A 52 -15.05 11.29 14.54
N LEU A 53 -14.42 10.11 14.66
CA LEU A 53 -14.93 8.85 14.11
C LEU A 53 -16.30 8.51 14.72
N ALA A 54 -16.47 8.69 16.04
CA ALA A 54 -17.77 8.48 16.68
C ALA A 54 -18.86 9.42 16.13
N ALA A 55 -18.51 10.65 15.73
CA ALA A 55 -19.43 11.62 15.15
C ALA A 55 -19.99 11.16 13.80
N GLU A 56 -19.17 10.57 12.93
CA GLU A 56 -19.57 10.02 11.62
C GLU A 56 -20.72 9.00 11.74
N TYR A 57 -20.72 8.20 12.80
CA TYR A 57 -21.68 7.10 12.99
C TYR A 57 -22.84 7.43 13.95
N GLN A 58 -23.02 8.68 14.40
CA GLN A 58 -24.10 9.06 15.33
C GLN A 58 -25.51 8.74 14.82
N ALA A 59 -25.74 8.90 13.50
CA ALA A 59 -26.99 8.51 12.83
C ALA A 59 -26.94 7.09 12.22
N GLY A 60 -25.87 6.34 12.49
CA GLY A 60 -25.54 5.06 11.86
C GLY A 60 -25.94 3.83 12.68
N SER A 61 -25.16 2.76 12.54
CA SER A 61 -25.42 1.49 13.23
C SER A 61 -25.00 1.56 14.71
N PRO A 62 -25.88 1.18 15.66
CA PRO A 62 -25.50 1.09 17.07
C PRO A 62 -24.33 0.13 17.33
N ILE A 63 -24.19 -0.94 16.54
CA ILE A 63 -23.06 -1.88 16.65
C ILE A 63 -21.73 -1.18 16.37
N LEU A 64 -21.68 -0.32 15.34
CA LEU A 64 -20.48 0.45 15.01
C LEU A 64 -20.16 1.46 16.11
N LEU A 65 -21.17 2.12 16.70
CA LEU A 65 -20.96 3.03 17.83
C LEU A 65 -20.40 2.30 19.07
N GLU A 66 -20.88 1.10 19.40
CA GLU A 66 -20.29 0.30 20.49
C GLU A 66 -18.85 -0.16 20.15
N LYS A 67 -18.57 -0.58 18.91
CA LYS A 67 -17.19 -0.86 18.47
C LYS A 67 -16.29 0.37 18.59
N ILE A 68 -16.77 1.55 18.23
CA ILE A 68 -16.00 2.80 18.34
C ILE A 68 -15.73 3.17 19.81
N LYS A 69 -16.66 2.90 20.75
CA LYS A 69 -16.36 3.06 22.19
C LYS A 69 -15.26 2.10 22.66
N VAL A 70 -15.24 0.87 22.16
CA VAL A 70 -14.17 -0.10 22.46
C VAL A 70 -12.84 0.36 21.84
N LEU A 71 -12.84 0.91 20.62
CA LEU A 71 -11.66 1.55 20.00
C LEU A 71 -11.18 2.75 20.81
N ASP A 72 -12.06 3.67 21.20
CA ASP A 72 -11.75 4.85 22.02
C ASP A 72 -11.16 4.48 23.39
N SER A 73 -11.40 3.26 23.90
CA SER A 73 -10.70 2.77 25.09
C SER A 73 -9.22 2.43 24.84
N GLN A 74 -8.85 2.00 23.63
CA GLN A 74 -7.52 1.47 23.25
C GLN A 74 -6.65 2.45 22.46
N TYR A 75 -7.26 3.32 21.65
CA TYR A 75 -6.60 4.25 20.73
C TYR A 75 -6.87 5.69 21.17
N VAL A 76 -5.88 6.58 20.99
CA VAL A 76 -5.99 8.01 21.36
C VAL A 76 -6.45 8.88 20.19
N ALA A 77 -6.06 8.51 18.97
CA ALA A 77 -6.33 9.28 17.77
C ALA A 77 -6.48 8.38 16.53
N ILE A 78 -7.10 8.96 15.51
CA ILE A 78 -7.17 8.47 14.15
C ILE A 78 -6.54 9.51 13.21
N ARG A 79 -5.94 9.09 12.10
CA ARG A 79 -5.60 9.98 10.98
C ARG A 79 -6.16 9.38 9.70
N ARG A 80 -7.04 10.12 9.02
CA ARG A 80 -7.64 9.69 7.75
C ARG A 80 -6.66 9.81 6.60
N THR A 81 -6.83 8.96 5.59
CA THR A 81 -6.20 9.18 4.28
C THR A 81 -7.28 9.49 3.23
N ARG A 82 -6.89 10.08 2.09
CA ARG A 82 -7.84 10.27 0.98
C ARG A 82 -8.28 8.91 0.43
N GLY A 83 -9.60 8.72 0.30
CA GLY A 83 -10.20 7.54 -0.35
C GLY A 83 -10.14 7.66 -1.87
N ASP A 84 -8.98 7.38 -2.45
CA ASP A 84 -8.71 7.36 -3.90
C ASP A 84 -8.14 5.99 -4.35
N GLY A 85 -8.51 4.92 -3.65
CA GLY A 85 -7.96 3.56 -3.83
C GLY A 85 -6.56 3.33 -3.23
N ASN A 86 -5.74 4.37 -3.06
CA ASN A 86 -4.36 4.23 -2.56
C ASN A 86 -4.25 4.25 -1.01
N CYS A 87 -5.37 4.28 -0.30
CA CYS A 87 -5.45 4.51 1.14
C CYS A 87 -4.62 3.53 1.99
N PHE A 88 -4.51 2.25 1.61
CA PHE A 88 -3.64 1.28 2.31
C PHE A 88 -2.17 1.69 2.23
N PHE A 89 -1.63 1.77 1.00
CA PHE A 89 -0.22 2.12 0.77
C PHE A 89 0.16 3.46 1.36
N ARG A 90 -0.74 4.45 1.30
CA ARG A 90 -0.48 5.79 1.84
C ARG A 90 -0.63 5.87 3.36
N SER A 91 -1.49 5.04 3.97
CA SER A 91 -1.52 4.85 5.42
C SER A 91 -0.26 4.16 5.93
N PHE A 92 0.20 3.12 5.23
CA PHE A 92 1.46 2.43 5.53
C PHE A 92 2.66 3.39 5.40
N MET A 93 2.77 4.12 4.29
CA MET A 93 3.79 5.14 4.03
C MET A 93 3.96 6.08 5.21
N PHE A 94 2.86 6.75 5.59
CA PHE A 94 2.91 7.78 6.62
C PHE A 94 3.13 7.16 8.00
N SER A 95 2.45 6.05 8.33
CA SER A 95 2.62 5.38 9.62
C SER A 95 4.03 4.83 9.83
N TYR A 96 4.70 4.37 8.77
CA TYR A 96 6.08 3.89 8.85
C TYR A 96 7.06 5.06 9.03
N LEU A 97 7.00 6.07 8.16
CA LEU A 97 7.91 7.23 8.23
C LEU A 97 7.71 8.05 9.53
N GLU A 98 6.47 8.22 9.99
CA GLU A 98 6.18 8.87 11.28
C GLU A 98 6.74 8.05 12.45
N HIS A 99 6.67 6.71 12.39
CA HIS A 99 7.27 5.86 13.43
C HIS A 99 8.79 6.03 13.48
N ILE A 100 9.49 5.99 12.34
CA ILE A 100 10.95 6.20 12.32
C ILE A 100 11.32 7.62 12.77
N LEU A 101 10.53 8.63 12.41
CA LEU A 101 10.75 10.01 12.87
C LEU A 101 10.63 10.14 14.38
N GLU A 102 9.60 9.52 14.98
CA GLU A 102 9.37 9.55 16.43
C GLU A 102 10.34 8.64 17.22
N SER A 103 10.75 7.49 16.67
CA SER A 103 11.62 6.51 17.36
C SER A 103 13.12 6.74 17.15
N GLN A 104 13.50 7.33 16.02
CA GLN A 104 14.89 7.47 15.54
C GLN A 104 15.62 6.11 15.44
N ASP A 105 14.90 5.05 15.09
CA ASP A 105 15.45 3.71 14.92
C ASP A 105 16.23 3.56 13.59
N GLY A 106 17.50 3.96 13.62
CA GLY A 106 18.42 3.77 12.50
C GLY A 106 18.71 2.30 12.17
N ALA A 107 18.53 1.36 13.10
CA ALA A 107 18.73 -0.06 12.83
C ALA A 107 17.58 -0.64 12.00
N GLU A 108 16.35 -0.18 12.24
CA GLU A 108 15.20 -0.47 11.39
C GLU A 108 15.35 0.15 9.99
N VAL A 109 15.90 1.36 9.89
CA VAL A 109 16.23 2.00 8.59
C VAL A 109 17.25 1.16 7.80
N ASP A 110 18.37 0.78 8.42
CA ASP A 110 19.37 -0.09 7.78
C ASP A 110 18.75 -1.44 7.34
N ARG A 111 17.89 -2.03 8.19
CA ARG A 111 17.20 -3.30 7.90
C ARG A 111 16.25 -3.17 6.71
N ILE A 112 15.40 -2.13 6.67
CA ILE A 112 14.45 -1.98 5.55
C ILE A 112 15.18 -1.68 4.25
N LYS A 113 16.24 -0.85 4.24
CA LYS A 113 17.04 -0.58 3.03
C LYS A 113 17.62 -1.86 2.41
N VAL A 114 18.09 -2.80 3.25
CA VAL A 114 18.52 -4.13 2.80
C VAL A 114 17.38 -4.94 2.16
N ASN A 115 16.13 -4.77 2.61
CA ASN A 115 14.96 -5.40 2.00
C ASN A 115 14.51 -4.69 0.72
N VAL A 116 14.52 -3.35 0.66
CA VAL A 116 14.29 -2.57 -0.57
C VAL A 116 15.20 -3.05 -1.70
N GLU A 117 16.49 -3.23 -1.41
CA GLU A 117 17.47 -3.75 -2.38
C GLU A 117 17.28 -5.24 -2.75
N LYS A 118 16.56 -6.04 -1.96
CA LYS A 118 16.11 -7.39 -2.37
C LYS A 118 14.91 -7.28 -3.30
N CYS A 119 13.92 -6.44 -2.96
CA CYS A 119 12.74 -6.21 -3.80
C CYS A 119 13.13 -5.68 -5.19
N ARG A 120 14.12 -4.78 -5.26
CA ARG A 120 14.72 -4.28 -6.51
C ARG A 120 15.22 -5.43 -7.39
N LYS A 121 16.00 -6.34 -6.80
CA LYS A 121 16.55 -7.53 -7.49
C LYS A 121 15.48 -8.54 -7.86
N ASN A 122 14.43 -8.69 -7.06
CA ASN A 122 13.30 -9.57 -7.39
C ASN A 122 12.57 -9.07 -8.64
N LEU A 123 12.31 -7.76 -8.76
CA LEU A 123 11.74 -7.17 -9.99
C LEU A 123 12.63 -7.38 -11.22
N GLN A 124 13.95 -7.17 -11.09
CA GLN A 124 14.91 -7.46 -12.16
C GLN A 124 14.87 -8.94 -12.60
N ASN A 125 14.84 -9.87 -11.64
CA ASN A 125 14.76 -11.31 -11.91
C ASN A 125 13.42 -11.72 -12.57
N LEU A 126 12.34 -10.98 -12.30
CA LEU A 126 11.03 -11.13 -12.95
C LEU A 126 10.97 -10.48 -14.35
N GLY A 127 12.05 -9.82 -14.79
CA GLY A 127 12.16 -9.23 -16.13
C GLY A 127 11.70 -7.77 -16.24
N TYR A 128 11.46 -7.08 -15.12
CA TYR A 128 11.24 -5.63 -15.14
C TYR A 128 12.56 -4.91 -15.45
N THR A 129 12.52 -3.90 -16.31
CA THR A 129 13.68 -3.08 -16.68
C THR A 129 13.84 -1.91 -15.72
N ASP A 130 15.03 -1.71 -15.15
CA ASP A 130 15.32 -0.72 -14.09
C ASP A 130 14.64 0.65 -14.28
N PHE A 131 14.74 1.25 -15.48
CA PHE A 131 14.15 2.56 -15.80
C PHE A 131 12.62 2.66 -15.60
N THR A 132 11.91 1.54 -15.39
CA THR A 132 10.47 1.52 -15.12
C THR A 132 10.11 1.71 -13.65
N PHE A 133 11.06 1.52 -12.73
CA PHE A 133 10.81 1.61 -11.29
C PHE A 133 11.92 2.28 -10.47
N GLU A 134 13.10 2.54 -11.05
CA GLU A 134 14.27 3.00 -10.28
C GLU A 134 14.07 4.33 -9.56
N ASP A 135 13.36 5.29 -10.17
CA ASP A 135 13.04 6.58 -9.56
C ASP A 135 12.13 6.44 -8.32
N PHE A 136 11.17 5.51 -8.34
CA PHE A 136 10.30 5.25 -7.18
C PHE A 136 11.10 4.66 -6.01
N PHE A 137 12.03 3.74 -6.30
CA PHE A 137 12.93 3.16 -5.29
C PHE A 137 13.90 4.20 -4.74
N ALA A 138 14.48 5.05 -5.61
CA ALA A 138 15.40 6.10 -5.21
C ALA A 138 14.70 7.11 -4.26
N LEU A 139 13.51 7.59 -4.62
CA LEU A 139 12.76 8.54 -3.81
C LEU A 139 12.37 7.99 -2.43
N PHE A 140 11.97 6.71 -2.34
CA PHE A 140 11.68 6.11 -1.03
C PHE A 140 12.96 5.96 -0.17
N LEU A 141 14.09 5.59 -0.77
CA LEU A 141 15.38 5.54 -0.06
C LEU A 141 15.80 6.94 0.44
N GLU A 142 15.60 7.99 -0.36
CA GLU A 142 15.82 9.39 0.03
C GLU A 142 14.95 9.78 1.24
N GLN A 143 13.66 9.43 1.25
CA GLN A 143 12.81 9.68 2.43
C GLN A 143 13.29 8.94 3.68
N LEU A 144 13.93 7.78 3.55
CA LEU A 144 14.51 7.03 4.67
C LEU A 144 15.84 7.60 5.18
N ASP A 145 16.58 8.34 4.36
CA ASP A 145 17.75 9.09 4.80
C ASP A 145 17.35 10.39 5.50
N ASP A 146 16.42 11.15 4.90
CA ASP A 146 15.92 12.43 5.42
C ASP A 146 15.19 12.32 6.77
N ILE A 147 14.58 11.18 7.09
CA ILE A 147 13.77 11.02 8.32
C ILE A 147 14.61 10.92 9.60
N LEU A 148 15.90 10.57 9.47
CA LEU A 148 16.82 10.46 10.60
C LEU A 148 17.45 11.81 10.94
N GLN A 149 17.36 12.19 12.21
CA GLN A 149 17.86 13.47 12.70
C GLN A 149 19.39 13.46 12.82
N GLY A 150 20.03 14.55 12.38
CA GLY A 150 21.49 14.73 12.46
C GLY A 150 22.23 14.68 11.11
N GLY A 151 21.53 14.38 10.01
CA GLY A 151 21.99 14.72 8.66
C GLY A 151 21.82 16.20 8.34
N GLU A 152 22.43 16.69 7.25
CA GLU A 152 22.23 18.08 6.78
C GLU A 152 20.83 18.28 6.17
N GLU A 153 20.21 17.20 5.66
CA GLU A 153 18.92 17.20 4.96
C GLU A 153 17.76 16.70 5.85
N SER A 154 18.00 16.51 7.16
CA SER A 154 17.02 15.90 8.07
C SER A 154 15.72 16.71 8.19
N ILE A 155 14.57 16.07 7.98
CA ILE A 155 13.27 16.75 7.91
C ILE A 155 12.58 16.90 9.28
N SER A 156 11.70 17.90 9.36
CA SER A 156 10.79 18.08 10.49
C SER A 156 9.51 17.25 10.33
N TYR A 157 8.74 17.14 11.41
CA TYR A 157 7.42 16.53 11.39
C TYR A 157 6.44 17.22 10.41
N ASP A 158 6.44 18.56 10.39
CA ASP A 158 5.60 19.32 9.47
C ASP A 158 6.01 19.08 8.01
N GLU A 159 7.31 18.90 7.75
CA GLU A 159 7.83 18.58 6.42
C GLU A 159 7.49 17.15 5.98
N LEU A 160 7.52 16.15 6.88
CA LEU A 160 6.98 14.81 6.60
C LEU A 160 5.50 14.90 6.19
N VAL A 161 4.69 15.72 6.88
CA VAL A 161 3.28 15.94 6.55
C VAL A 161 3.13 16.65 5.21
N ASN A 162 3.96 17.65 4.89
CA ASN A 162 3.94 18.35 3.61
C ASN A 162 4.28 17.40 2.45
N ARG A 163 5.39 16.65 2.54
CA ARG A 163 5.81 15.67 1.53
C ARG A 163 4.78 14.57 1.33
N SER A 164 4.13 14.11 2.40
CA SER A 164 3.04 13.13 2.34
C SER A 164 1.71 13.70 1.83
N ARG A 165 1.64 15.02 1.59
CA ARG A 165 0.52 15.73 0.95
C ARG A 165 0.87 16.26 -0.44
N ASP A 166 2.15 16.30 -0.81
CA ASP A 166 2.57 16.60 -2.16
C ASP A 166 2.26 15.42 -3.08
N GLN A 167 1.70 15.70 -4.25
CA GLN A 167 1.31 14.66 -5.19
C GLN A 167 2.53 13.94 -5.78
N SER A 168 3.57 14.68 -6.16
CA SER A 168 4.74 14.08 -6.82
C SER A 168 5.50 13.16 -5.87
N VAL A 169 5.62 13.53 -4.60
CA VAL A 169 6.27 12.70 -3.58
C VAL A 169 5.37 11.53 -3.16
N SER A 170 4.12 11.80 -2.77
CA SER A 170 3.25 10.76 -2.24
C SER A 170 2.85 9.71 -3.26
N ASP A 171 2.56 10.07 -4.52
CA ASP A 171 2.14 9.09 -5.53
C ASP A 171 3.33 8.24 -6.00
N TYR A 172 4.55 8.79 -6.05
CA TYR A 172 5.77 8.02 -6.39
C TYR A 172 6.10 6.98 -5.31
N ILE A 173 5.93 7.31 -4.03
CA ILE A 173 6.16 6.35 -2.93
C ILE A 173 5.05 5.29 -2.88
N VAL A 174 3.80 5.64 -3.21
CA VAL A 174 2.74 4.63 -3.43
C VAL A 174 3.11 3.70 -4.59
N MET A 175 3.60 4.23 -5.72
CA MET A 175 4.08 3.40 -6.84
C MET A 175 5.23 2.47 -6.44
N PHE A 176 6.18 2.94 -5.63
CA PHE A 176 7.22 2.08 -5.04
C PHE A 176 6.61 0.88 -4.31
N PHE A 177 5.65 1.13 -3.39
CA PHE A 177 5.00 0.03 -2.66
C PHE A 177 4.20 -0.90 -3.58
N ARG A 178 3.49 -0.37 -4.59
CA ARG A 178 2.78 -1.19 -5.60
C ARG A 178 3.72 -2.12 -6.36
N PHE A 179 4.88 -1.63 -6.81
CA PHE A 179 5.90 -2.45 -7.45
C PHE A 179 6.49 -3.51 -6.50
N VAL A 180 6.80 -3.16 -5.25
CA VAL A 180 7.26 -4.12 -4.23
C VAL A 180 6.24 -5.24 -4.01
N THR A 181 4.96 -4.87 -3.84
CA THR A 181 3.86 -5.83 -3.65
C THR A 181 3.68 -6.74 -4.86
N ALA A 182 3.68 -6.20 -6.09
CA ALA A 182 3.56 -6.99 -7.32
C ALA A 182 4.76 -7.94 -7.51
N GLY A 183 5.98 -7.47 -7.24
CA GLY A 183 7.20 -8.29 -7.31
C GLY A 183 7.15 -9.45 -6.33
N GLU A 184 6.68 -9.23 -5.11
CA GLU A 184 6.55 -10.28 -4.10
C GLU A 184 5.46 -11.31 -4.45
N ILE A 185 4.29 -10.83 -4.91
CA ILE A 185 3.19 -11.70 -5.36
C ILE A 185 3.65 -12.60 -6.51
N LYS A 186 4.36 -12.05 -7.51
CA LYS A 186 4.89 -12.83 -8.64
C LYS A 186 6.02 -13.78 -8.23
N THR A 187 6.87 -13.39 -7.28
CA THR A 187 7.94 -14.24 -6.73
C THR A 187 7.39 -15.47 -6.01
N ARG A 188 6.28 -15.31 -5.28
CA ARG A 188 5.55 -16.40 -4.61
C ARG A 188 4.24 -16.78 -5.31
N ALA A 189 4.23 -16.83 -6.64
CA ALA A 189 3.02 -17.08 -7.43
C ALA A 189 2.24 -18.34 -6.99
N GLU A 190 2.92 -19.46 -6.75
CA GLU A 190 2.28 -20.72 -6.30
C GLU A 190 1.55 -20.60 -4.95
N PHE A 191 2.00 -19.71 -4.07
CA PHE A 191 1.36 -19.44 -2.79
C PHE A 191 0.14 -18.53 -2.94
N PHE A 192 0.23 -17.47 -3.77
CA PHE A 192 -0.86 -16.50 -3.94
C PHE A 192 -1.95 -16.94 -4.94
N GLU A 193 -1.64 -17.82 -5.89
CA GLU A 193 -2.55 -18.26 -6.97
C GLU A 193 -3.92 -18.78 -6.47
N PRO A 194 -4.04 -19.61 -5.41
CA PRO A 194 -5.35 -20.08 -4.94
C PRO A 194 -6.24 -18.94 -4.43
N PHE A 195 -5.65 -17.94 -3.75
CA PHE A 195 -6.36 -16.79 -3.20
C PHE A 195 -6.81 -15.83 -4.31
N ILE A 196 -5.92 -15.54 -5.27
CA ILE A 196 -6.20 -14.69 -6.44
C ILE A 196 -7.30 -15.31 -7.31
N THR A 197 -7.23 -16.62 -7.55
CA THR A 197 -8.22 -17.38 -8.31
C THR A 197 -9.58 -17.37 -7.60
N GLY A 198 -9.61 -17.54 -6.28
CA GLY A 198 -10.83 -17.47 -5.47
C GLY A 198 -11.47 -16.08 -5.42
N LEU A 199 -10.68 -15.02 -5.48
CA LEU A 199 -11.14 -13.63 -5.41
C LEU A 199 -11.66 -13.10 -6.76
N SER A 200 -10.91 -13.34 -7.84
CA SER A 200 -11.12 -12.68 -9.14
C SER A 200 -11.18 -13.64 -10.35
N ASN A 201 -10.87 -14.93 -10.16
CA ASN A 201 -10.74 -15.91 -11.23
C ASN A 201 -9.77 -15.45 -12.36
N THR A 202 -8.70 -14.75 -11.98
CA THR A 202 -7.60 -14.31 -12.87
C THR A 202 -6.28 -15.02 -12.53
N THR A 203 -5.30 -14.94 -13.42
CA THR A 203 -3.93 -15.42 -13.13
C THR A 203 -3.17 -14.42 -12.27
N VAL A 204 -2.10 -14.87 -11.60
CA VAL A 204 -1.24 -14.03 -10.76
C VAL A 204 -0.69 -12.80 -11.52
N ASP A 205 -0.20 -12.99 -12.74
CA ASP A 205 0.33 -11.87 -13.55
C ASP A 205 -0.76 -10.89 -14.00
N GLN A 206 -1.95 -11.41 -14.35
CA GLN A 206 -3.10 -10.57 -14.70
C GLN A 206 -3.55 -9.72 -13.51
N PHE A 207 -3.72 -10.34 -12.34
CA PHE A 207 -4.07 -9.66 -11.09
C PHE A 207 -3.08 -8.55 -10.73
N CYS A 208 -1.77 -8.82 -10.84
CA CYS A 208 -0.77 -7.78 -10.59
C CYS A 208 -0.93 -6.58 -11.53
N LYS A 209 -1.10 -6.85 -12.83
CA LYS A 209 -1.21 -5.81 -13.87
C LYS A 209 -2.48 -4.97 -13.81
N THR A 210 -3.58 -5.51 -13.28
CA THR A 210 -4.86 -4.79 -13.22
C THR A 210 -5.24 -4.29 -11.84
N SER A 211 -4.70 -4.86 -10.77
CA SER A 211 -5.21 -4.61 -9.41
C SER A 211 -4.12 -4.38 -8.36
N VAL A 212 -2.83 -4.45 -8.73
CA VAL A 212 -1.71 -4.15 -7.81
C VAL A 212 -0.86 -2.99 -8.33
N GLU A 213 -0.35 -3.13 -9.55
CA GLU A 213 0.55 -2.16 -10.22
C GLU A 213 -0.13 -0.81 -10.52
N PRO A 214 -1.40 -0.72 -10.97
CA PRO A 214 -2.03 0.57 -11.27
C PRO A 214 -2.34 1.41 -10.03
N MET A 215 -2.20 2.73 -10.14
CA MET A 215 -2.73 3.68 -9.16
C MET A 215 -4.25 3.63 -9.11
N GLY A 216 -4.84 3.86 -7.93
CA GLY A 216 -6.29 3.88 -7.75
C GLY A 216 -6.92 2.51 -7.46
N GLU A 217 -6.20 1.41 -7.61
CA GLU A 217 -6.71 0.07 -7.29
C GLU A 217 -6.70 -0.19 -5.78
N GLU A 218 -7.84 -0.60 -5.22
CA GLU A 218 -8.01 -0.88 -3.79
C GLU A 218 -7.16 -2.08 -3.32
N SER A 219 -6.73 -2.03 -2.05
CA SER A 219 -5.92 -3.07 -1.44
C SER A 219 -6.72 -3.95 -0.47
N ASP A 220 -6.59 -5.27 -0.64
CA ASP A 220 -7.10 -6.31 0.25
C ASP A 220 -5.96 -7.18 0.82
N HIS A 221 -6.29 -8.16 1.68
CA HIS A 221 -5.38 -9.07 2.41
C HIS A 221 -4.15 -9.56 1.64
N ILE A 222 -4.28 -9.84 0.34
CA ILE A 222 -3.18 -10.26 -0.54
C ILE A 222 -2.06 -9.19 -0.60
N HIS A 223 -2.44 -7.93 -0.78
CA HIS A 223 -1.54 -6.78 -0.86
C HIS A 223 -0.82 -6.56 0.47
N ILE A 224 -1.57 -6.63 1.58
CA ILE A 224 -1.05 -6.41 2.93
C ILE A 224 -0.03 -7.49 3.30
N THR A 225 -0.36 -8.76 3.02
CA THR A 225 0.53 -9.89 3.25
C THR A 225 1.82 -9.76 2.46
N ALA A 226 1.71 -9.50 1.14
CA ALA A 226 2.87 -9.36 0.28
C ALA A 226 3.75 -8.15 0.65
N LEU A 227 3.17 -6.99 0.96
CA LEU A 227 3.95 -5.82 1.38
C LEU A 227 4.65 -6.04 2.74
N SER A 228 3.93 -6.61 3.71
CA SER A 228 4.46 -6.99 5.03
C SER A 228 5.65 -7.93 4.90
N ASP A 229 5.51 -9.02 4.13
CA ASP A 229 6.57 -9.99 3.91
C ASP A 229 7.78 -9.39 3.18
N ALA A 230 7.55 -8.64 2.10
CA ALA A 230 8.62 -8.08 1.26
C ALA A 230 9.51 -7.07 2.01
N LEU A 231 8.89 -6.16 2.77
CA LEU A 231 9.60 -5.16 3.56
C LEU A 231 10.01 -5.70 4.94
N GLY A 232 9.43 -6.80 5.40
CA GLY A 232 9.65 -7.36 6.73
C GLY A 232 9.10 -6.45 7.84
N VAL A 233 7.96 -5.79 7.61
CA VAL A 233 7.33 -4.85 8.55
C VAL A 233 5.96 -5.40 8.94
N ALA A 234 5.73 -5.65 10.24
CA ALA A 234 4.46 -6.16 10.72
C ALA A 234 3.37 -5.07 10.74
N ILE A 235 2.15 -5.43 10.35
CA ILE A 235 1.00 -4.52 10.24
C ILE A 235 -0.19 -5.10 11.00
N ARG A 236 -0.77 -4.34 11.94
CA ARG A 236 -2.06 -4.66 12.55
C ARG A 236 -3.18 -3.99 11.78
N VAL A 237 -4.20 -4.74 11.38
CA VAL A 237 -5.44 -4.21 10.78
C VAL A 237 -6.60 -4.46 11.73
N VAL A 238 -7.31 -3.40 12.11
CA VAL A 238 -8.42 -3.40 13.07
C VAL A 238 -9.74 -3.19 12.31
N TYR A 239 -10.67 -4.13 12.43
CA TYR A 239 -11.86 -4.19 11.57
C TYR A 239 -13.07 -3.50 12.23
N LEU A 240 -13.51 -2.38 11.64
CA LEU A 240 -14.75 -1.68 12.01
C LEU A 240 -15.89 -2.04 11.05
N ASP A 241 -16.46 -3.22 11.27
CA ASP A 241 -17.59 -3.75 10.52
C ASP A 241 -18.84 -3.95 11.40
N ARG A 242 -19.94 -4.36 10.77
CA ARG A 242 -21.22 -4.64 11.47
C ARG A 242 -21.31 -6.05 12.06
N SER A 243 -20.22 -6.84 12.09
CA SER A 243 -20.26 -8.19 12.67
C SER A 243 -20.54 -8.12 14.18
N SER A 244 -21.50 -8.93 14.63
CA SER A 244 -21.76 -9.21 16.04
C SER A 244 -21.21 -10.58 16.41
N CYS A 245 -20.68 -10.71 17.61
CA CYS A 245 -20.51 -12.01 18.25
C CYS A 245 -21.89 -12.50 18.75
N ASP A 246 -22.51 -13.43 18.02
CA ASP A 246 -23.91 -13.85 18.19
C ASP A 246 -24.23 -14.64 19.49
N THR A 247 -23.33 -14.64 20.48
CA THR A 247 -23.40 -15.47 21.69
C THR A 247 -23.24 -14.68 22.99
N GLY A 248 -24.04 -13.64 23.19
CA GLY A 248 -24.36 -13.08 24.51
C GLY A 248 -23.23 -12.36 25.27
N GLY A 249 -22.04 -12.25 24.67
CA GLY A 249 -20.94 -11.39 25.11
C GLY A 249 -21.04 -9.98 24.51
N GLY A 250 -20.41 -9.01 25.15
CA GLY A 250 -20.37 -7.63 24.66
C GLY A 250 -19.64 -7.47 23.33
N VAL A 251 -19.89 -6.36 22.64
CA VAL A 251 -19.31 -6.05 21.33
C VAL A 251 -17.78 -6.05 21.37
N THR A 252 -17.15 -6.89 20.55
CA THR A 252 -15.70 -6.93 20.35
C THR A 252 -15.27 -6.22 19.07
N VAL A 253 -14.02 -5.76 19.04
CA VAL A 253 -13.37 -5.24 17.84
C VAL A 253 -12.31 -6.26 17.44
N ASN A 254 -12.45 -6.81 16.24
CA ASN A 254 -11.52 -7.81 15.72
C ASN A 254 -10.31 -7.13 15.09
N HIS A 255 -9.15 -7.78 15.14
CA HIS A 255 -7.96 -7.37 14.41
C HIS A 255 -7.26 -8.59 13.81
N HIS A 256 -6.40 -8.33 12.83
CA HIS A 256 -5.50 -9.30 12.23
C HIS A 256 -4.09 -8.71 12.18
N ASP A 257 -3.10 -9.48 12.60
CA ASP A 257 -1.69 -9.08 12.55
C ASP A 257 -1.03 -9.79 11.37
N PHE A 258 -0.63 -9.00 10.37
CA PHE A 258 0.19 -9.45 9.27
C PHE A 258 1.64 -9.41 9.74
N VAL A 259 2.23 -10.58 10.03
CA VAL A 259 3.59 -10.72 10.56
C VAL A 259 4.48 -11.34 9.47
N PRO A 260 5.66 -10.77 9.16
CA PRO A 260 6.52 -11.26 8.10
C PRO A 260 6.95 -12.72 8.26
N VAL A 261 6.85 -13.50 7.18
CA VAL A 261 7.36 -14.87 7.09
C VAL A 261 8.88 -14.89 7.32
N GLY A 262 9.32 -15.68 8.31
CA GLY A 262 10.74 -15.80 8.68
C GLY A 262 11.15 -15.02 9.93
N SER A 263 10.22 -14.36 10.62
CA SER A 263 10.41 -13.72 11.95
C SER A 263 10.78 -14.67 13.10
N GLY A 264 10.95 -15.98 12.83
CA GLY A 264 11.42 -16.98 13.79
C GLY A 264 10.35 -17.61 14.66
N THR A 265 9.13 -17.05 14.70
CA THR A 265 8.01 -17.65 15.42
C THR A 265 7.46 -18.86 14.68
N ASN A 266 7.59 -20.04 15.28
CA ASN A 266 6.69 -21.15 14.95
C ASN A 266 5.24 -20.73 15.26
N GLU A 267 4.24 -21.39 14.66
CA GLU A 267 2.77 -21.16 14.81
C GLU A 267 2.21 -21.30 16.25
N LYS A 268 3.08 -21.32 17.27
CA LYS A 268 2.76 -21.42 18.71
C LYS A 268 3.49 -20.38 19.57
N GLU A 269 4.28 -19.48 18.98
CA GLU A 269 5.02 -18.43 19.69
C GLU A 269 4.55 -17.01 19.31
N GLU A 270 3.34 -16.87 18.76
CA GLU A 270 2.67 -15.58 18.47
C GLU A 270 2.45 -14.68 19.70
N ALA A 271 2.77 -15.16 20.90
CA ALA A 271 2.59 -14.44 22.17
C ALA A 271 3.83 -13.66 22.66
N SER A 272 4.94 -13.67 21.91
CA SER A 272 6.20 -12.99 22.32
C SER A 272 6.81 -12.06 21.28
N SER A 273 6.25 -11.97 20.06
CA SER A 273 6.56 -10.85 19.16
C SER A 273 6.02 -9.55 19.74
N ALA A 274 6.80 -8.46 19.63
CA ALA A 274 6.30 -7.14 19.98
C ALA A 274 5.11 -6.78 19.08
N ALA A 275 4.09 -6.12 19.65
CA ALA A 275 2.90 -5.74 18.89
C ALA A 275 3.28 -4.85 17.69
N PRO A 276 2.62 -5.00 16.51
CA PRO A 276 2.92 -4.20 15.33
C PRO A 276 2.85 -2.69 15.61
N PHE A 277 3.92 -1.95 15.27
CA PHE A 277 3.96 -0.50 15.46
C PHE A 277 3.11 0.26 14.43
N ILE A 278 2.82 -0.36 13.27
CA ILE A 278 1.79 0.12 12.33
C ILE A 278 0.45 -0.50 12.73
N THR A 279 -0.53 0.34 13.07
CA THR A 279 -1.92 -0.08 13.28
C THR A 279 -2.85 0.71 12.38
N LEU A 280 -3.60 0.01 11.53
CA LEU A 280 -4.57 0.59 10.59
C LEU A 280 -6.00 0.24 11.01
N LEU A 281 -6.93 1.19 10.83
CA LEU A 281 -8.37 0.94 10.86
C LEU A 281 -8.82 0.53 9.46
N TYR A 282 -9.43 -0.65 9.32
CA TYR A 282 -10.17 -0.99 8.12
C TYR A 282 -11.66 -0.69 8.30
N ARG A 283 -12.19 0.04 7.32
CA ARG A 283 -13.62 0.23 7.04
C ARG A 283 -13.86 -0.32 5.63
N PRO A 284 -15.07 -0.77 5.24
CA PRO A 284 -15.30 -1.33 3.91
C PRO A 284 -14.79 -0.39 2.79
N GLY A 285 -13.77 -0.82 2.04
CA GLY A 285 -13.10 -0.04 0.98
C GLY A 285 -12.12 1.05 1.45
N HIS A 286 -11.74 1.11 2.74
CA HIS A 286 -10.92 2.22 3.25
C HIS A 286 -9.99 1.88 4.42
N TYR A 287 -8.81 2.51 4.44
CA TYR A 287 -7.81 2.41 5.49
C TYR A 287 -7.45 3.79 6.07
N ASP A 288 -7.47 3.87 7.40
CA ASP A 288 -7.00 5.00 8.20
C ASP A 288 -5.90 4.55 9.17
N ILE A 289 -5.10 5.47 9.72
CA ILE A 289 -4.08 5.15 10.74
C ILE A 289 -4.69 5.30 12.14
N LEU A 290 -4.43 4.33 13.03
CA LEU A 290 -4.80 4.38 14.44
C LEU A 290 -3.57 4.57 15.33
N TYR A 291 -3.69 5.48 16.30
CA TYR A 291 -2.65 5.73 17.28
C TYR A 291 -2.98 5.03 18.59
N PRO A 292 -2.27 3.96 18.99
CA PRO A 292 -2.52 3.27 20.24
C PRO A 292 -2.26 4.20 21.43
N LYS A 293 -3.01 4.02 22.51
CA LYS A 293 -2.65 4.67 23.78
C LYS A 293 -1.36 4.07 24.30
N VAL A 294 -0.40 4.92 24.63
CA VAL A 294 0.83 4.49 25.33
C VAL A 294 0.42 3.95 26.70
N ILE A 295 0.45 2.63 26.85
CA ILE A 295 0.28 1.99 28.15
C ILE A 295 1.63 2.11 28.85
N ASN A 296 1.76 3.10 29.74
CA ASN A 296 2.87 3.16 30.68
C ASN A 296 2.74 1.98 31.67
N THR A 297 3.38 0.86 31.34
CA THR A 297 3.58 -0.32 32.22
C THR A 297 4.84 -0.16 33.05
#